data_AF-B5B304-F1
#
_entry.id   AF-B5B304-F1
#
_cell.length_a   1.000
_cell.length_b   1.000
_cell.length_c   1.000
_cell.angle_alpha   90.00
_cell.angle_beta   90.00
_cell.angle_gamma   90.00
#
_symmetry.space_group_name_H-M   'P 1'
#
loop_
_entity.id
_entity.type
_entity.pdbx_description
1 polymer ?
#
loop_
_entity_poly.entity_id
_entity_poly.type
_entity_poly.pdbx_seq_one_letter_code
_entity_poly.pdbx_strand_id
1 'polypeptide(L)'
;GPPPPIDNGDITSLLQSVYPPGMIVEYRCQAYYELQGNRNVVCRNGEWSEPPKCLEACVISEETMRKHHIQLKWKHDKKLYSKTEDTIEFTCRYGYRPRTALHTFRTTCREGK
;
A
#
# COMPACT_ATOMS: atom_id res chain seq x y z
N GLY A 1 14.94 -23.83 4.57
CA GLY A 1 15.29 -23.35 3.21
C GLY A 1 15.46 -21.83 3.23
N PRO A 2 15.69 -21.17 2.07
CA PRO A 2 15.67 -19.71 2.01
C PRO A 2 14.29 -19.17 2.45
N PRO A 3 14.20 -17.91 2.90
CA PRO A 3 12.93 -17.25 3.20
C PRO A 3 12.00 -17.25 1.96
N PRO A 4 10.67 -17.40 2.15
CA PRO A 4 9.73 -17.38 1.03
C PRO A 4 9.66 -16.00 0.36
N PRO A 5 9.63 -15.88 -0.98
CA PRO A 5 9.42 -14.61 -1.64
C PRO A 5 8.00 -14.07 -1.36
N ILE A 6 7.83 -12.75 -1.39
CA ILE A 6 6.52 -12.08 -1.30
C ILE A 6 6.33 -11.14 -2.49
N ASP A 7 5.09 -10.91 -2.88
CA ASP A 7 4.78 -9.94 -3.93
C ASP A 7 5.10 -8.51 -3.46
N ASN A 8 5.72 -7.73 -4.33
CA ASN A 8 6.04 -6.31 -4.09
C ASN A 8 6.81 -6.05 -2.79
N GLY A 9 7.65 -6.98 -2.36
CA GLY A 9 8.51 -6.83 -1.19
C GLY A 9 9.67 -7.82 -1.20
N ASP A 10 10.62 -7.59 -0.30
CA ASP A 10 11.79 -8.46 -0.15
C ASP A 10 12.32 -8.41 1.29
N ILE A 11 13.21 -9.32 1.65
CA ILE A 11 13.95 -9.25 2.91
C ILE A 11 14.91 -8.05 2.90
N THR A 12 15.14 -7.45 4.06
CA THR A 12 16.07 -6.30 4.20
C THR A 12 17.54 -6.74 4.25
N SER A 13 17.80 -8.00 4.56
CA SER A 13 19.13 -8.59 4.64
C SER A 13 19.53 -9.28 3.33
N LEU A 14 20.84 -9.48 3.13
CA LEU A 14 21.33 -10.26 2.00
C LEU A 14 20.95 -11.74 2.16
N LEU A 15 20.69 -12.40 1.04
CA LEU A 15 20.46 -13.84 1.01
C LEU A 15 21.70 -14.59 1.51
N GLN A 16 21.46 -15.58 2.36
CA GLN A 16 22.48 -16.45 2.92
C GLN A 16 22.34 -17.85 2.35
N SER A 17 23.44 -18.61 2.29
CA SER A 17 23.41 -20.00 1.83
C SER A 17 22.73 -20.93 2.85
N VAL A 18 22.72 -20.57 4.14
CA VAL A 18 22.17 -21.38 5.24
C VAL A 18 21.40 -20.49 6.22
N TYR A 19 20.23 -20.97 6.65
CA TYR A 19 19.37 -20.33 7.65
C TYR A 19 19.08 -21.29 8.80
N PRO A 20 19.76 -21.19 9.95
CA PRO A 20 19.57 -22.10 11.08
C PRO A 20 18.19 -21.90 11.75
N PRO A 21 17.67 -22.92 12.47
CA PRO A 21 16.50 -22.76 13.32
C PRO A 21 16.66 -21.62 14.32
N GLY A 22 15.60 -20.84 14.52
CA GLY A 22 15.60 -19.65 15.36
C GLY A 22 15.98 -18.36 14.63
N MET A 23 16.45 -18.43 13.39
CA MET A 23 16.80 -17.25 12.61
C MET A 23 15.57 -16.41 12.27
N ILE A 24 15.76 -15.09 12.27
CA ILE A 24 14.72 -14.10 11.96
C ILE A 24 15.18 -13.28 10.75
N VAL A 25 14.28 -13.07 9.80
CA VAL A 25 14.46 -12.13 8.70
C VAL A 25 13.36 -11.07 8.74
N GLU A 26 13.71 -9.84 8.39
CA GLU A 26 12.77 -8.73 8.30
C GLU A 26 12.39 -8.51 6.84
N TYR A 27 11.10 -8.47 6.54
CA TYR A 27 10.58 -8.12 5.21
C TYR A 27 10.27 -6.63 5.10
N ARG A 28 10.35 -6.11 3.87
CA ARG A 28 9.95 -4.75 3.55
C ARG A 28 9.25 -4.71 2.21
N CYS A 29 8.12 -4.00 2.18
CA CYS A 29 7.41 -3.72 0.94
C CYS A 29 8.12 -2.64 0.11
N GLN A 30 7.91 -2.70 -1.20
CA GLN A 30 8.30 -1.65 -2.13
C GLN A 30 7.66 -0.30 -1.76
N ALA A 31 8.17 0.79 -2.33
CA ALA A 31 7.65 2.11 -2.06
C ALA A 31 6.14 2.19 -2.32
N TYR A 32 5.42 2.87 -1.42
CA TYR A 32 3.97 3.08 -1.45
C TYR A 32 3.09 1.87 -1.15
N TYR A 33 3.64 0.65 -1.08
CA TYR A 33 2.92 -0.51 -0.57
C TYR A 33 2.91 -0.52 0.97
N GLU A 34 1.80 -0.97 1.54
CA GLU A 34 1.66 -1.09 2.99
C GLU A 34 1.84 -2.53 3.44
N LEU A 35 2.65 -2.76 4.47
CA LEU A 35 2.92 -4.10 4.99
C LEU A 35 1.79 -4.55 5.91
N GLN A 36 1.13 -5.65 5.56
CA GLN A 36 0.12 -6.31 6.37
C GLN A 36 0.67 -7.63 6.93
N GLY A 37 0.57 -7.80 8.25
CA GLY A 37 1.05 -8.98 8.96
C GLY A 37 2.35 -8.73 9.72
N ASN A 38 3.04 -9.81 10.10
CA ASN A 38 4.28 -9.71 10.86
C ASN A 38 5.47 -9.46 9.92
N ARG A 39 6.20 -8.38 10.17
CA ARG A 39 7.41 -8.05 9.43
C ARG A 39 8.54 -9.06 9.64
N ASN A 40 8.60 -9.61 10.84
CA ASN A 40 9.69 -10.48 11.27
C ASN A 40 9.26 -11.93 11.12
N VAL A 41 9.91 -12.64 10.19
CA VAL A 41 9.60 -14.01 9.83
C VAL A 41 10.67 -14.93 10.40
N VAL A 42 10.26 -15.97 11.10
CA VAL A 42 11.13 -16.83 11.92
C VAL A 42 11.23 -18.22 11.31
N CYS A 43 12.44 -18.75 11.19
CA CYS A 43 12.69 -20.15 10.82
C CYS A 43 12.52 -21.04 12.06
N ARG A 44 11.52 -21.91 12.07
CA ARG A 44 11.25 -22.90 13.11
C ARG A 44 11.45 -24.28 12.52
N ASN A 45 12.52 -24.97 12.94
CA ASN A 45 12.84 -26.34 12.52
C ASN A 45 12.84 -26.55 11.00
N GLY A 46 13.28 -25.55 10.23
CA GLY A 46 13.34 -25.61 8.77
C GLY A 46 12.13 -25.02 8.03
N GLU A 47 11.05 -24.70 8.75
CA GLU A 47 9.85 -24.04 8.21
C GLU A 47 9.83 -22.56 8.62
N TRP A 48 9.49 -21.67 7.69
CA TRP A 48 9.32 -20.25 8.00
C TRP A 48 7.90 -19.98 8.51
N SER A 49 7.78 -19.07 9.48
CA SER A 49 6.46 -18.54 9.87
C SER A 49 5.81 -17.81 8.71
N GLU A 50 4.49 -17.54 8.83
CA GLU A 50 3.74 -16.83 7.79
C GLU A 50 4.40 -15.48 7.43
N PRO A 51 4.76 -15.26 6.15
CA PRO A 51 5.33 -14.00 5.71
C PRO A 51 4.25 -12.91 5.56
N PRO A 52 4.63 -11.63 5.62
CA PRO A 52 3.67 -10.54 5.45
C PRO A 52 3.23 -10.40 3.99
N LYS A 53 2.15 -9.64 3.78
CA LYS A 53 1.66 -9.22 2.46
C LYS A 53 1.95 -7.74 2.25
N CYS A 54 2.16 -7.34 0.99
CA CYS A 54 2.29 -5.94 0.61
C CYS A 54 1.03 -5.48 -0.11
N LEU A 55 0.24 -4.64 0.55
CA LEU A 55 -1.03 -4.12 0.05
C LEU A 55 -0.77 -2.95 -0.90
N GLU A 56 -1.40 -2.99 -2.07
CA GLU A 56 -1.20 -2.02 -3.14
C GLU A 56 -1.76 -0.63 -2.77
N ALA A 57 -1.03 0.43 -3.14
CA ALA A 57 -1.51 1.80 -3.02
C ALA A 57 -2.44 2.17 -4.17
N CYS A 58 -3.37 3.08 -3.91
CA CYS A 58 -4.24 3.63 -4.94
C CYS A 58 -3.56 4.79 -5.64
N VAL A 59 -3.62 4.78 -6.97
CA VAL A 59 -3.12 5.87 -7.81
C VAL A 59 -4.20 6.94 -7.97
N ILE A 60 -3.93 8.14 -7.48
CA ILE A 60 -4.81 9.31 -7.64
C ILE A 60 -4.45 10.02 -8.94
N SER A 61 -5.02 9.54 -10.06
CA SER A 61 -4.74 10.09 -11.38
C SER A 61 -5.26 11.53 -11.56
N GLU A 62 -4.34 12.46 -11.85
CA GLU A 62 -4.69 13.85 -12.23
C GLU A 62 -5.58 13.88 -13.49
N GLU A 63 -5.39 12.94 -14.41
CA GLU A 63 -6.20 12.81 -15.63
C GLU A 63 -7.63 12.43 -15.31
N THR A 64 -7.83 11.40 -14.47
CA THR A 64 -9.16 10.96 -14.03
C THR A 64 -9.88 12.09 -13.30
N MET A 65 -9.21 12.78 -12.37
CA MET A 65 -9.79 13.93 -11.68
C MET A 65 -10.20 15.05 -12.66
N ARG A 66 -9.36 15.34 -13.65
CA ARG A 66 -9.67 16.34 -14.68
C ARG A 66 -10.89 15.95 -15.52
N LYS A 67 -10.95 14.69 -15.96
CA LYS A 67 -12.07 14.14 -16.75
C LYS A 67 -13.40 14.19 -16.00
N HIS A 68 -13.37 13.99 -14.69
CA HIS A 68 -14.56 14.02 -13.83
C HIS A 68 -14.83 15.39 -13.16
N HIS A 69 -14.04 16.42 -13.50
CA HIS A 69 -14.17 17.78 -12.95
C HIS A 69 -14.11 17.85 -11.42
N ILE A 70 -13.32 16.97 -10.82
CA ILE A 70 -13.05 16.94 -9.37
C ILE A 70 -11.59 17.31 -9.09
N GLN A 71 -11.29 17.58 -7.82
CA GLN A 71 -9.95 17.83 -7.30
C GLN A 71 -9.88 17.34 -5.85
N LEU A 72 -8.67 17.09 -5.35
CA LEU A 72 -8.46 16.82 -3.93
C LEU A 72 -8.93 18.01 -3.10
N LYS A 73 -9.65 17.72 -2.02
CA LYS A 73 -10.15 18.74 -1.08
C LYS A 73 -8.98 19.43 -0.36
N TRP A 74 -7.95 18.66 -0.03
CA TRP A 74 -6.73 19.14 0.63
C TRP A 74 -5.56 19.08 -0.36
N LYS A 75 -4.84 20.20 -0.54
CA LYS A 75 -3.66 20.30 -1.42
C LYS A 75 -2.36 20.01 -0.67
N HIS A 76 -2.32 19.00 0.18
CA HIS A 76 -1.03 18.53 0.69
C HIS A 76 -0.30 17.87 -0.48
N ASP A 77 0.95 18.30 -0.70
CA ASP A 77 1.89 17.88 -1.76
C ASP A 77 1.32 16.83 -2.70
N LYS A 78 0.88 17.25 -3.91
CA LYS A 78 0.26 16.42 -4.97
C LYS A 78 0.40 14.90 -4.74
N LYS A 79 -0.43 14.34 -3.86
CA LYS A 79 -0.24 12.96 -3.40
C LYS A 79 -0.75 12.05 -4.51
N LEU A 80 0.15 11.65 -5.39
CA LEU A 80 -0.16 10.79 -6.54
C LEU A 80 -0.50 9.36 -6.09
N TYR A 81 -0.05 8.95 -4.90
CA TYR A 81 -0.24 7.61 -4.34
C TYR A 81 -0.81 7.69 -2.93
N SER A 82 -1.91 6.97 -2.69
CA SER A 82 -2.53 6.82 -1.38
C SER A 82 -2.30 5.42 -0.86
N LYS A 83 -1.81 5.28 0.38
CA LYS A 83 -1.63 3.95 0.99
C LYS A 83 -2.98 3.29 1.19
N THR A 84 -3.00 1.95 1.24
CA THR A 84 -4.22 1.23 1.66
C THR A 84 -4.64 1.70 3.06
N GLU A 85 -5.96 1.84 3.26
CA GLU A 85 -6.63 2.45 4.42
C GLU A 85 -6.52 3.98 4.56
N ASP A 86 -5.76 4.66 3.70
CA ASP A 86 -5.84 6.13 3.63
C ASP A 86 -7.22 6.57 3.14
N THR A 87 -7.78 7.58 3.80
CA THR A 87 -9.02 8.24 3.36
C THR A 87 -8.71 9.43 2.46
N ILE A 88 -9.32 9.45 1.28
CA ILE A 88 -9.18 10.50 0.28
C ILE A 88 -10.50 11.27 0.20
N GLU A 89 -10.41 12.60 0.28
CA GLU A 89 -11.55 13.49 0.10
C GLU A 89 -11.39 14.34 -1.17
N PHE A 90 -12.43 14.32 -1.99
CA PHE A 90 -12.54 15.11 -3.21
C PHE A 90 -13.52 16.27 -3.04
N THR A 91 -13.41 17.24 -3.93
CA THR A 91 -14.39 18.31 -4.12
C THR A 91 -14.52 18.64 -5.60
N CYS A 92 -15.61 19.29 -6.00
CA CYS A 92 -15.76 19.77 -7.37
C CYS A 92 -14.76 20.87 -7.69
N ARG A 93 -14.30 20.93 -8.94
CA ARG A 93 -13.56 22.09 -9.45
C ARG A 93 -14.46 23.31 -9.50
N TYR A 94 -13.85 24.49 -9.52
CA TYR A 94 -14.56 25.76 -9.67
C TYR A 94 -15.47 25.74 -10.91
N GLY A 95 -16.71 26.19 -10.75
CA GLY A 95 -17.74 26.17 -11.80
C GLY A 95 -18.53 24.87 -11.91
N TYR A 96 -18.17 23.82 -11.18
CA TYR A 96 -18.90 22.55 -11.14
C TYR A 96 -19.62 22.34 -9.81
N ARG A 97 -20.71 21.57 -9.84
CA ARG A 97 -21.53 21.24 -8.66
C ARG A 97 -21.63 19.73 -8.45
N PRO A 98 -21.75 19.25 -7.19
CA PRO A 98 -21.95 17.83 -6.91
C PRO A 98 -23.21 17.30 -7.58
N ARG A 99 -23.08 16.15 -8.26
CA ARG A 99 -24.23 15.40 -8.80
C ARG A 99 -24.77 14.36 -7.83
N THR A 100 -23.94 13.92 -6.90
CA THR A 100 -24.25 12.92 -5.88
C THR A 100 -24.12 13.54 -4.48
N ALA A 101 -24.53 12.80 -3.46
CA ALA A 101 -24.42 13.25 -2.08
C ALA A 101 -22.95 13.49 -1.66
N LEU A 102 -22.70 14.48 -0.81
CA LEU A 102 -21.34 14.88 -0.42
C LEU A 102 -20.53 13.76 0.22
N HIS A 103 -21.18 12.81 0.90
CA HIS A 103 -20.47 11.68 1.50
C HIS A 103 -19.81 10.75 0.47
N THR A 104 -20.27 10.73 -0.79
CA THR A 104 -19.66 9.92 -1.86
C THR A 104 -18.36 10.52 -2.39
N PHE A 105 -18.01 11.74 -1.96
CA PHE A 105 -16.74 12.39 -2.31
C PHE A 105 -15.61 12.00 -1.36
N ARG A 106 -15.90 11.17 -0.37
CA ARG A 106 -14.92 10.59 0.55
C ARG A 106 -14.84 9.10 0.28
N THR A 107 -13.65 8.59 0.04
CA THR A 107 -13.40 7.16 -0.17
C THR A 107 -12.15 6.71 0.57
N THR A 108 -12.02 5.41 0.79
CA THR A 108 -10.84 4.80 1.40
C THR A 108 -10.15 3.94 0.34
N CYS A 109 -8.84 4.10 0.20
CA CYS A 109 -8.06 3.25 -0.68
C CYS A 109 -8.04 1.81 -0.18
N ARG A 110 -8.38 0.83 -1.02
CA ARG A 110 -8.37 -0.59 -0.64
C ARG A 110 -7.62 -1.42 -1.67
N GLU A 111 -6.37 -1.75 -1.37
CA GLU A 111 -5.55 -2.66 -2.17
C GLU A 111 -5.59 -2.32 -3.68
N GLY A 112 -5.26 -1.05 -4.00
CA GLY A 112 -5.25 -0.54 -5.37
C GLY A 112 -6.61 -0.15 -5.96
N LYS A 113 -7.71 -0.30 -5.22
CA LYS A 113 -9.09 -0.01 -5.67
C LYS A 113 -9.76 1.12 -4.89
#